data_AF-A0A9C8K7D3-F1
#
_entry.id   AF-A0A9C8K7D3-F1
#
_cell.length_a   1.000
_cell.length_b   1.000
_cell.length_c   1.000
_cell.angle_alpha   90.00
_cell.angle_beta   90.00
_cell.angle_gamma   90.00
#
_symmetry.space_group_name_H-M   'P 1'
#
loop_
_entity.id
_entity.type
_entity.pdbx_description
1 polymer ?
#
loop_
_entity_poly.entity_id
_entity_poly.type
_entity_poly.pdbx_seq_one_letter_code
_entity_poly.pdbx_strand_id
1 'polypeptide(L)'
;GIKALQTGMLDAVQVIYNIFDQNPEDKLFPLCEEKDIAIIARVPFDEGTLTGKITKETTFPEGDWRSTYFVPENLNSSVEHADALRSLVPEGMTMAEMALRFIAMNKTVGTMIPGMRKAHHVKANTATSDGKGLSEDLYEELKKHRWDRKPTAWSQ
;
A
#
# COMPACT_ATOMS: atom_id res chain seq x y z
N GLY A 1 12.48 -1.39 14.61
CA GLY A 1 11.12 -1.96 14.55
C GLY A 1 10.95 -3.05 15.59
N ILE A 2 11.20 -4.32 15.23
CA ILE A 2 10.85 -5.50 16.05
C ILE A 2 11.33 -5.44 17.52
N LYS A 3 12.58 -5.06 17.77
CA LYS A 3 13.09 -4.92 19.16
C LYS A 3 12.31 -3.92 20.01
N ALA A 4 11.75 -2.86 19.39
CA ALA A 4 10.94 -1.87 20.09
C ALA A 4 9.57 -2.44 20.49
N LEU A 5 8.98 -3.32 19.66
CA LEU A 5 7.71 -4.01 19.99
C LEU A 5 7.86 -4.92 21.22
N GLN A 6 9.08 -5.36 21.53
CA GLN A 6 9.35 -6.22 22.69
C GLN A 6 9.39 -5.47 24.03
N THR A 7 9.35 -4.13 24.04
CA THR A 7 9.42 -3.38 25.31
C THR A 7 8.11 -3.36 26.08
N GLY A 8 6.97 -3.67 25.44
CA GLY A 8 5.64 -3.56 26.04
C GLY A 8 5.17 -2.11 26.25
N MET A 9 5.82 -1.13 25.61
CA MET A 9 5.52 0.30 25.76
C MET A 9 4.78 0.92 24.56
N LEU A 10 4.39 0.11 23.57
CA LEU A 10 3.85 0.59 22.30
C LEU A 10 2.43 0.10 22.12
N ASP A 11 1.47 1.02 21.90
CA ASP A 11 0.09 0.67 21.59
C ASP A 11 -0.15 0.52 20.08
N ALA A 12 0.69 1.15 19.25
CA ALA A 12 0.58 1.11 17.80
C ALA A 12 1.93 1.28 17.08
N VAL A 13 1.99 0.75 15.85
CA VAL A 13 3.11 0.94 14.93
C VAL A 13 2.62 1.31 13.53
N GLN A 14 3.35 2.19 12.85
CA GLN A 14 3.08 2.57 11.47
C GLN A 14 4.08 1.90 10.53
N VAL A 15 3.60 1.16 9.54
CA VAL A 15 4.44 0.39 8.60
C VAL A 15 3.95 0.52 7.16
N ILE A 16 4.86 0.42 6.20
CA ILE A 16 4.46 0.32 4.79
C ILE A 16 3.71 -1.00 4.63
N TYR A 17 2.49 -0.94 4.12
CA TYR A 17 1.73 -2.13 3.78
C TYR A 17 0.77 -1.82 2.63
N ASN A 18 0.93 -2.53 1.52
CA ASN A 18 0.10 -2.44 0.32
C ASN A 18 0.29 -3.69 -0.56
N ILE A 19 -0.33 -3.74 -1.74
CA ILE A 19 -0.26 -4.90 -2.64
C ILE A 19 1.20 -5.28 -2.98
N PHE A 20 2.10 -4.30 -3.12
CA PHE A 20 3.50 -4.54 -3.46
C PHE A 20 4.37 -4.79 -2.23
N ASP A 21 4.16 -4.09 -1.11
CA ASP A 21 4.94 -4.31 0.11
C ASP A 21 4.12 -5.03 1.17
N GLN A 22 4.36 -6.35 1.26
CA GLN A 22 3.72 -7.25 2.23
C GLN A 22 4.72 -7.77 3.28
N ASN A 23 5.94 -7.21 3.32
CA ASN A 23 7.00 -7.64 4.25
C ASN A 23 6.60 -7.68 5.74
N PRO A 24 5.76 -6.76 6.25
CA PRO A 24 5.34 -6.81 7.64
C PRO A 24 4.62 -8.10 8.04
N GLU A 25 3.97 -8.81 7.10
CA GLU A 25 3.22 -10.04 7.38
C GLU A 25 4.13 -11.16 7.92
N ASP A 26 5.40 -11.21 7.51
CA ASP A 26 6.29 -12.33 7.82
C ASP A 26 6.62 -12.45 9.31
N LYS A 27 6.80 -11.31 10.00
CA LYS A 27 7.33 -11.27 11.37
C LYS A 27 6.74 -10.17 12.24
N LEU A 28 6.41 -9.02 11.66
CA LEU A 28 5.94 -7.88 12.43
C LEU A 28 4.48 -8.05 12.82
N PHE A 29 3.63 -8.48 11.89
CA PHE A 29 2.21 -8.70 12.12
C PHE A 29 1.96 -9.77 13.21
N PRO A 30 2.56 -10.97 13.14
CA PRO A 30 2.40 -11.97 14.20
C PRO A 30 2.81 -11.46 15.59
N LEU A 31 3.88 -10.66 15.65
CA LEU A 31 4.35 -10.10 16.92
C LEU A 31 3.42 -9.01 17.46
N CYS A 32 2.84 -8.20 16.59
CA CYS A 32 1.84 -7.20 16.97
C CYS A 32 0.57 -7.86 17.49
N GLU A 33 0.10 -8.95 16.87
CA GLU A 33 -1.05 -9.73 17.36
C GLU A 33 -0.78 -10.35 18.73
N GLU A 34 0.40 -10.96 18.92
CA GLU A 34 0.80 -11.54 20.21
C GLU A 34 0.79 -10.50 21.34
N LYS A 35 1.11 -9.24 21.02
CA LYS A 35 1.33 -8.17 22.00
C LYS A 35 0.21 -7.15 22.08
N ASP A 36 -0.91 -7.38 21.38
CA ASP A 36 -2.03 -6.45 21.32
C ASP A 36 -1.61 -5.04 20.85
N ILE A 37 -0.77 -4.98 19.81
CA ILE A 37 -0.26 -3.73 19.24
C ILE A 37 -0.97 -3.46 17.92
N ALA A 38 -1.61 -2.29 17.79
CA ALA A 38 -2.32 -1.91 16.59
C ALA A 38 -1.37 -1.59 15.42
N ILE A 39 -1.80 -1.92 14.21
CA ILE A 39 -1.05 -1.60 12.98
C ILE A 39 -1.75 -0.50 12.20
N ILE A 40 -0.97 0.52 11.83
CA ILE A 40 -1.37 1.61 10.93
C ILE A 40 -0.64 1.42 9.60
N ALA A 41 -1.38 1.01 8.56
CA ALA A 41 -0.84 0.84 7.22
C ALA A 41 -0.62 2.21 6.55
N ARG A 42 0.65 2.53 6.24
CA ARG A 42 1.04 3.72 5.48
C ARG A 42 1.45 3.36 4.05
N VAL A 43 1.50 4.38 3.19
CA VAL A 43 1.79 4.25 1.75
C VAL A 43 0.85 3.25 1.06
N PRO A 44 -0.48 3.33 1.25
CA PRO A 44 -1.40 2.33 0.70
C PRO A 44 -1.46 2.36 -0.83
N PHE A 45 -1.06 3.47 -1.45
CA PHE A 45 -1.05 3.65 -2.90
C PHE A 45 0.31 3.49 -3.56
N ASP A 46 1.33 3.03 -2.81
CA ASP A 46 2.70 2.91 -3.32
C ASP A 46 3.19 4.18 -4.03
N GLU A 47 3.19 5.30 -3.30
CA GLU A 47 3.56 6.63 -3.82
C GLU A 47 2.73 7.11 -5.04
N GLY A 48 1.55 6.52 -5.24
CA GLY A 48 0.60 6.84 -6.30
C GLY A 48 0.52 5.78 -7.39
N THR A 49 1.45 4.83 -7.44
CA THR A 49 1.50 3.75 -8.44
C THR A 49 0.21 2.92 -8.45
N LEU A 50 -0.28 2.52 -7.28
CA LEU A 50 -1.50 1.72 -7.12
C LEU A 50 -2.81 2.50 -7.35
N THR A 51 -2.73 3.75 -7.84
CA THR A 51 -3.92 4.45 -8.37
C THR A 51 -4.17 4.13 -9.84
N GLY A 52 -3.20 3.52 -10.52
CA GLY A 52 -3.25 3.24 -11.97
C GLY A 52 -3.15 4.48 -12.87
N LYS A 53 -2.85 5.65 -12.28
CA LYS A 53 -2.75 6.96 -12.98
C LYS A 53 -1.33 7.34 -13.40
N ILE A 54 -0.31 6.72 -12.81
CA ILE A 54 1.09 6.92 -13.21
C ILE A 54 1.35 6.07 -14.46
N THR A 55 2.00 6.67 -15.46
CA THR A 55 2.42 6.05 -16.73
C THR A 55 3.92 6.28 -16.95
N LYS A 56 4.51 5.61 -17.94
CA LYS A 56 5.95 5.74 -18.26
C LYS A 56 6.32 7.15 -18.72
N GLU A 57 5.34 7.94 -19.17
CA GLU A 57 5.46 9.33 -19.60
C GLU A 57 5.16 10.33 -18.48
N THR A 58 4.80 9.86 -17.28
CA THR A 58 4.47 10.75 -16.16
C THR A 58 5.70 11.55 -15.74
N THR A 59 5.52 12.87 -15.68
CA THR A 59 6.52 13.79 -15.15
C THR A 59 6.00 14.49 -13.90
N PHE A 60 6.91 14.90 -13.03
CA PHE A 60 6.60 15.62 -11.79
C PHE A 60 7.17 17.04 -11.85
N PRO A 61 6.48 18.04 -11.26
CA PRO A 61 7.00 19.41 -11.20
C PRO A 61 8.37 19.47 -10.51
N GLU A 62 9.17 20.46 -10.90
CA GLU A 62 10.43 20.76 -10.22
C GLU A 62 10.19 21.05 -8.72
N GLY A 63 11.00 20.46 -7.86
CA GLY A 63 10.84 20.53 -6.40
C GLY A 63 9.85 19.54 -5.78
N ASP A 64 9.10 18.79 -6.59
CA ASP A 64 8.35 17.63 -6.08
C ASP A 64 9.31 16.47 -5.80
N TRP A 65 9.30 15.93 -4.59
CA TRP A 65 10.17 14.80 -4.21
C TRP A 65 9.96 13.57 -5.10
N ARG A 66 8.78 13.43 -5.72
CA ARG A 66 8.50 12.34 -6.67
C ARG A 66 9.37 12.43 -7.91
N SER A 67 9.89 13.60 -8.27
CA SER A 67 10.84 13.75 -9.37
C SER A 67 12.18 13.06 -9.10
N THR A 68 12.61 12.96 -7.83
CA THR A 68 13.83 12.25 -7.44
C THR A 68 13.58 10.79 -7.13
N TYR A 69 12.35 10.43 -6.72
CA TYR A 69 11.95 9.05 -6.48
C TYR A 69 11.64 8.28 -7.77
N PHE A 70 10.84 8.85 -8.67
CA PHE A 70 10.46 8.25 -9.95
C PHE A 70 11.47 8.60 -11.05
N VAL A 71 12.74 8.24 -10.83
CA VAL A 71 13.73 8.12 -11.91
C VAL A 71 13.29 7.06 -12.92
N PRO A 72 13.74 7.08 -14.18
CA PRO A 72 13.24 6.19 -15.23
C PRO A 72 13.19 4.71 -14.84
N GLU A 73 14.21 4.23 -14.12
CA GLU A 73 14.28 2.84 -13.65
C GLU A 73 13.14 2.52 -12.66
N ASN A 74 12.91 3.39 -11.69
CA ASN A 74 11.87 3.19 -10.68
C ASN A 74 10.46 3.45 -11.23
N LEU A 75 10.32 4.46 -12.10
CA LEU A 75 9.05 4.78 -12.78
C LEU A 75 8.61 3.62 -13.67
N ASN A 76 9.48 3.16 -14.57
CA ASN A 76 9.14 2.08 -15.50
C ASN A 76 8.80 0.79 -14.75
N SER A 77 9.62 0.44 -13.75
CA SER A 77 9.37 -0.76 -12.94
C SER A 77 8.05 -0.65 -12.17
N SER A 78 7.76 0.49 -11.54
CA SER A 78 6.51 0.70 -10.82
C SER A 78 5.29 0.64 -11.75
N VAL A 79 5.38 1.24 -12.93
CA VAL A 79 4.31 1.18 -13.94
C VAL A 79 4.09 -0.24 -14.45
N GLU A 80 5.15 -1.02 -14.68
CA GLU A 80 5.03 -2.42 -15.10
C GLU A 80 4.30 -3.29 -14.07
N HIS A 81 4.58 -3.11 -12.78
CA HIS A 81 3.86 -3.79 -11.72
C HIS A 81 2.39 -3.33 -11.63
N ALA A 82 2.12 -2.04 -11.81
CA ALA A 82 0.76 -1.51 -11.86
C ALA A 82 -0.01 -2.02 -13.09
N ASP A 83 0.65 -2.13 -14.24
CA ASP A 83 0.07 -2.63 -15.48
C ASP A 83 -0.35 -4.10 -15.34
N ALA A 84 0.44 -4.92 -14.64
CA ALA A 84 0.09 -6.30 -14.30
C ALA A 84 -1.19 -6.42 -13.44
N LEU A 85 -1.55 -5.37 -12.68
CA LEU A 85 -2.78 -5.33 -11.89
C LEU A 85 -4.00 -4.87 -12.68
N ARG A 86 -3.84 -4.23 -13.86
CA ARG A 86 -4.97 -3.59 -14.57
C ARG A 86 -6.08 -4.55 -14.95
N SER A 87 -5.73 -5.75 -15.41
CA SER A 87 -6.71 -6.78 -15.77
C SER A 87 -7.38 -7.44 -14.58
N LEU A 88 -6.85 -7.24 -13.37
CA LEU A 88 -7.41 -7.79 -12.13
C LEU A 88 -8.44 -6.85 -11.49
N VAL A 89 -8.49 -5.58 -11.90
CA VAL A 89 -9.45 -4.62 -11.36
C VAL A 89 -10.88 -5.03 -11.77
N PRO A 90 -11.77 -5.32 -10.81
CA PRO A 90 -13.15 -5.69 -11.12
C PRO A 90 -13.90 -4.58 -11.87
N GLU A 91 -14.88 -4.97 -12.67
CA GLU A 91 -15.78 -4.01 -13.32
C GLU A 91 -16.47 -3.12 -12.27
N GLY A 92 -16.49 -1.81 -12.53
CA GLY A 92 -17.07 -0.83 -11.61
C GLY A 92 -16.18 -0.44 -10.43
N MET A 93 -14.99 -1.04 -10.27
CA MET A 93 -14.01 -0.70 -9.24
C MET A 93 -12.85 0.09 -9.82
N THR A 94 -12.23 0.95 -9.00
CA THR A 94 -10.95 1.60 -9.36
C THR A 94 -9.77 0.82 -8.79
N MET A 95 -8.59 0.89 -9.42
CA MET A 95 -7.37 0.29 -8.86
C MET A 95 -7.04 0.82 -7.45
N ALA A 96 -7.31 2.11 -7.19
CA ALA A 96 -7.15 2.71 -5.88
C ALA A 96 -8.08 2.06 -4.84
N GLU A 97 -9.35 1.85 -5.18
CA GLU A 97 -10.30 1.14 -4.32
C GLU A 97 -9.85 -0.30 -4.05
N MET A 98 -9.43 -1.02 -5.10
CA MET A 98 -8.89 -2.38 -4.97
C MET A 98 -7.69 -2.43 -4.01
N ALA A 99 -6.77 -1.48 -4.12
CA ALA A 99 -5.60 -1.38 -3.23
C ALA A 99 -5.97 -1.12 -1.76
N LEU A 100 -6.96 -0.24 -1.50
CA LEU A 100 -7.44 -0.02 -0.13
C LEU A 100 -8.18 -1.24 0.42
N ARG A 101 -9.02 -1.90 -0.40
CA ARG A 101 -9.74 -3.11 0.01
C ARG A 101 -8.79 -4.27 0.29
N PHE A 102 -7.69 -4.41 -0.45
CA PHE A 102 -6.63 -5.37 -0.14
C PHE A 102 -6.11 -5.19 1.30
N ILE A 103 -5.79 -3.95 1.68
CA ILE A 103 -5.32 -3.64 3.03
C ILE A 103 -6.42 -3.91 4.07
N ALA A 104 -7.67 -3.52 3.78
CA ALA A 104 -8.80 -3.71 4.67
C ALA A 104 -9.14 -5.19 4.95
N MET A 105 -8.77 -6.10 4.04
CA MET A 105 -9.00 -7.55 4.23
C MET A 105 -8.03 -8.17 5.22
N ASN A 106 -6.89 -7.54 5.50
CA ASN A 106 -5.96 -8.05 6.51
C ASN A 106 -6.45 -7.68 7.92
N LYS A 107 -6.89 -8.68 8.69
CA LYS A 107 -7.48 -8.49 10.02
C LYS A 107 -6.49 -7.96 11.07
N THR A 108 -5.19 -8.09 10.83
CA THR A 108 -4.15 -7.56 11.72
C THR A 108 -4.01 -6.04 11.58
N VAL A 109 -4.46 -5.46 10.47
CA VAL A 109 -4.41 -4.01 10.23
C VAL A 109 -5.56 -3.34 10.97
N GLY A 110 -5.22 -2.47 11.93
CA GLY A 110 -6.21 -1.69 12.67
C GLY A 110 -6.78 -0.53 11.85
N THR A 111 -5.92 0.16 11.07
CA THR A 111 -6.35 1.23 10.16
C THR A 111 -5.33 1.49 9.06
N MET A 112 -5.74 2.23 8.03
CA MET A 112 -4.88 2.70 6.94
C MET A 112 -5.00 4.21 6.75
N ILE A 113 -3.94 4.85 6.29
CA ILE A 113 -3.87 6.32 6.16
C ILE A 113 -3.63 6.77 4.71
N PRO A 114 -4.61 6.60 3.79
CA PRO A 114 -4.45 7.03 2.40
C PRO A 114 -4.37 8.55 2.28
N GLY A 115 -3.41 9.02 1.47
CA GLY A 115 -3.23 10.44 1.18
C GLY A 115 -4.34 11.00 0.28
N MET A 116 -4.73 12.26 0.53
CA MET A 116 -5.78 12.93 -0.23
C MET A 116 -5.66 14.46 -0.15
N ARG A 117 -5.98 15.16 -1.25
CA ARG A 117 -5.98 16.63 -1.34
C ARG A 117 -7.28 17.24 -1.89
N LYS A 118 -8.24 16.39 -2.28
CA LYS A 118 -9.51 16.80 -2.88
C LYS A 118 -10.65 16.09 -2.18
N ALA A 119 -11.78 16.77 -1.98
CA ALA A 119 -12.93 16.23 -1.24
C ALA A 119 -13.48 14.91 -1.83
N HIS A 120 -13.44 14.74 -3.15
CA HIS A 120 -13.87 13.48 -3.77
C HIS A 120 -12.93 12.30 -3.46
N HIS A 121 -11.64 12.52 -3.25
CA HIS A 121 -10.73 11.48 -2.77
C HIS A 121 -11.05 11.09 -1.32
N VAL A 122 -11.44 12.05 -0.47
CA VAL A 122 -11.92 11.75 0.89
C VAL A 122 -13.12 10.80 0.84
N LYS A 123 -14.11 11.13 0.01
CA LYS A 123 -15.31 10.30 -0.18
C LYS A 123 -14.96 8.91 -0.74
N ALA A 124 -14.11 8.85 -1.77
CA ALA A 124 -13.70 7.57 -2.36
C ALA A 124 -12.92 6.69 -1.38
N ASN A 125 -11.98 7.26 -0.63
CA ASN A 125 -11.17 6.50 0.32
C ASN A 125 -11.99 6.01 1.52
N THR A 126 -12.93 6.81 2.02
CA THR A 126 -13.79 6.42 3.15
C THR A 126 -14.88 5.43 2.75
N ALA A 127 -15.30 5.43 1.47
CA ALA A 127 -16.28 4.46 0.96
C ALA A 127 -15.79 3.01 0.98
N THR A 128 -14.49 2.76 1.13
CA THR A 128 -13.93 1.40 1.24
C THR A 128 -14.10 0.79 2.63
N SER A 129 -14.53 1.58 3.62
CA SER A 129 -14.84 1.12 4.99
C SER A 129 -16.30 0.68 5.15
N ASP A 130 -16.92 0.16 4.09
CA ASP A 130 -18.33 -0.26 4.05
C ASP A 130 -18.58 -1.73 4.46
N GLY A 131 -17.53 -2.40 4.94
CA GLY A 131 -17.57 -3.81 5.34
C GLY A 131 -17.52 -4.79 4.17
N LYS A 132 -17.37 -4.32 2.92
CA LYS A 132 -17.22 -5.20 1.75
C LYS A 132 -15.74 -5.42 1.43
N GLY A 133 -15.36 -6.67 1.20
CA GLY A 133 -14.01 -7.06 0.77
C GLY A 133 -13.89 -7.21 -0.74
N LEU A 134 -12.71 -7.64 -1.18
CA LEU A 134 -12.52 -8.28 -2.49
C LEU A 134 -13.06 -9.72 -2.43
N SER A 135 -13.18 -10.38 -3.59
CA SER A 135 -13.32 -11.84 -3.59
C SER A 135 -12.05 -12.49 -3.04
N GLU A 136 -12.18 -13.65 -2.41
CA GLU A 136 -11.04 -14.38 -1.86
C GLU A 136 -10.01 -14.72 -2.96
N ASP A 137 -10.48 -15.15 -4.13
CA ASP A 137 -9.62 -15.44 -5.28
C ASP A 137 -8.81 -14.22 -5.72
N LEU A 138 -9.42 -13.03 -5.74
CA LEU A 138 -8.72 -11.80 -6.09
C LEU A 138 -7.74 -11.39 -4.99
N TYR A 139 -8.11 -11.53 -3.73
CA TYR A 139 -7.22 -11.24 -2.60
C TYR A 139 -5.95 -12.12 -2.64
N GLU A 140 -6.12 -13.42 -2.82
CA GLU A 140 -5.01 -14.37 -2.94
C GLU A 140 -4.21 -14.17 -4.24
N GLU A 141 -4.82 -13.72 -5.33
CA GLU A 141 -4.09 -13.31 -6.53
C GLU A 141 -3.22 -12.08 -6.26
N LEU A 142 -3.78 -11.04 -5.62
CA LEU A 142 -3.04 -9.82 -5.28
C LEU A 142 -1.86 -10.09 -4.34
N LYS A 143 -1.95 -11.09 -3.43
CA LYS A 143 -0.83 -11.49 -2.58
C LYS A 143 0.40 -11.94 -3.37
N LYS A 144 0.22 -12.50 -4.57
CA LYS A 144 1.32 -12.91 -5.46
C LYS A 144 2.06 -11.73 -6.08
N HIS A 145 1.51 -10.52 -6.02
CA HIS A 145 2.14 -9.29 -6.49
C HIS A 145 3.08 -8.65 -5.46
N ARG A 146 3.41 -9.35 -4.37
CA ARG A 146 4.47 -8.92 -3.45
C ARG A 146 5.76 -8.65 -4.25
N TRP A 147 6.27 -7.44 -4.06
CA TRP A 147 7.46 -6.92 -4.70
C TRP A 147 8.43 -6.38 -3.65
N ASP A 148 9.35 -7.26 -3.23
CA ASP A 148 10.38 -6.92 -2.26
C ASP A 148 11.47 -6.06 -2.91
N ARG A 149 11.25 -4.73 -2.88
CA ARG A 149 12.25 -3.77 -3.35
C ARG A 149 13.50 -3.87 -2.47
N LYS A 150 14.65 -4.08 -3.10
CA LYS A 150 15.93 -3.90 -2.40
C LYS A 150 16.12 -2.41 -2.13
N PRO A 151 16.33 -1.99 -0.86
CA PRO A 151 16.56 -0.59 -0.55
C PRO A 151 17.76 -0.08 -1.36
N THR A 152 17.54 0.97 -2.12
CA THR A 152 18.61 1.72 -2.79
C THR A 152 19.26 2.68 -1.79
N ALA A 153 20.51 3.08 -2.00
CA ALA A 153 21.26 3.89 -1.04
C ALA A 153 20.61 5.24 -0.67
N TRP A 154 19.68 5.73 -1.50
CA TRP A 154 18.91 6.96 -1.31
C TRP A 154 17.52 6.76 -0.67
N SER A 155 17.09 5.52 -0.40
CA SER A 155 15.79 5.21 0.20
C SER A 155 15.88 4.82 1.69
N GLN A 156 16.92 5.28 2.39
CA GLN A 156 17.10 5.10 3.84
C GLN A 156 16.68 6.33 4.62
#